data_AF-A0A7W9LV22-F1
#
_entry.id   AF-A0A7W9LV22-F1
#
_cell.length_a   1.000
_cell.length_b   1.000
_cell.length_c   1.000
_cell.angle_alpha   90.00
_cell.angle_beta   90.00
_cell.angle_gamma   90.00
#
_symmetry.space_group_name_H-M   'P 1'
#
loop_
_entity.id
_entity.type
_entity.pdbx_description
1 polymer ?
#
loop_
_entity_poly.entity_id
_entity_poly.type
_entity_poly.pdbx_seq_one_letter_code
_entity_poly.pdbx_strand_id
1 'polypeptide(L)' 'MRQYALTRVMTELSVDQGGESVSQVLLCEVSLGSVRP' A
#
# COMPACT_ATOMS: atom_id res chain seq x y z
N MET A 1 -24.27 8.36 -7.81
CA MET A 1 -22.96 8.52 -7.17
C MET A 1 -22.16 7.25 -7.44
N ARG A 2 -20.99 7.33 -8.08
CA ARG A 2 -20.10 6.16 -8.22
C ARG A 2 -19.41 5.95 -6.87
N GLN A 3 -19.62 4.79 -6.27
CA GLN A 3 -18.94 4.40 -5.05
C GLN A 3 -17.57 3.85 -5.47
N TYR A 4 -16.50 4.59 -5.18
CA TYR A 4 -15.14 4.09 -5.38
C TYR A 4 -14.80 3.25 -4.17
N ALA A 5 -14.47 1.97 -4.38
CA ALA A 5 -13.97 1.15 -3.28
C ALA A 5 -12.51 1.51 -3.03
N LEU A 6 -12.17 1.66 -1.75
CA LEU A 6 -10.78 1.78 -1.29
C LEU A 6 -10.35 0.43 -0.73
N THR A 7 -9.10 0.07 -0.96
CA THR A 7 -8.45 -1.03 -0.24
C THR A 7 -7.16 -0.55 0.39
N ARG A 8 -6.76 -1.23 1.46
CA ARG A 8 -5.51 -0.98 2.17
C ARG A 8 -4.51 -2.04 1.77
N VAL A 9 -3.37 -1.60 1.26
CA VAL A 9 -2.25 -2.47 0.90
C VAL A 9 -1.12 -2.24 1.88
N MET A 10 -0.56 -3.34 2.38
CA MET A 10 0.65 -3.34 3.21
C MET A 10 1.78 -3.96 2.40
N THR A 11 2.90 -3.24 2.30
CA THR A 11 4.09 -3.72 1.60
C THR A 11 5.28 -3.61 2.54
N GLU A 12 6.03 -4.70 2.67
CA GLU A 12 7.31 -4.71 3.36
C GLU A 12 8.43 -4.44 2.36
N LEU A 13 9.34 -3.54 2.73
CA LEU A 13 10.47 -3.10 1.93
C LEU A 13 11.74 -3.23 2.75
N SER A 14 12.79 -3.81 2.17
CA SER A 14 14.12 -3.74 2.74
C SER A 14 14.83 -2.50 2.19
N VAL A 15 15.32 -1.64 3.07
CA VAL A 15 15.97 -0.38 2.73
C VAL A 15 17.41 -0.41 3.26
N ASP A 16 18.37 -0.04 2.42
CA ASP A 16 19.74 0.19 2.87
C ASP A 16 19.83 1.55 3.56
N GLN A 17 20.24 1.54 4.84
CA GLN A 17 20.43 2.75 5.64
C GLN A 17 21.82 2.72 6.27
N GLY A 18 22.78 3.37 5.61
CA GLY A 18 24.15 3.44 6.13
C GLY A 18 24.90 2.11 6.08
N GLY A 19 24.59 1.25 5.11
CA GLY A 19 25.20 -0.08 4.98
C GLY A 19 24.54 -1.17 5.82
N GLU A 20 23.48 -0.83 6.57
CA GLU A 20 22.61 -1.81 7.24
C GLU A 20 21.29 -1.96 6.48
N SER A 21 20.81 -3.20 6.37
CA SER A 21 19.51 -3.51 5.78
C SER A 21 18.41 -3.43 6.84
N VAL A 22 17.47 -2.51 6.66
CA VAL A 22 16.36 -2.25 7.59
C VAL A 22 15.03 -2.59 6.93
N SER A 23 14.18 -3.34 7.61
CA SER A 23 12.80 -3.58 7.14
C SER A 23 11.91 -2.40 7.46
N GLN A 24 11.17 -1.91 6.46
CA GLN A 24 10.18 -0.85 6.57
C GLN A 24 8.84 -1.34 6.03
N VAL A 25 7.77 -0.95 6.72
CA VAL A 25 6.40 -1.27 6.30
C VAL A 25 5.72 -0.02 5.77
N LEU A 26 5.27 -0.09 4.52
CA LEU A 26 4.46 0.94 3.89
C LEU A 26 2.99 0.53 3.91
N LEU A 27 2.14 1.43 4.38
CA LEU A 27 0.69 1.30 4.37
C LEU A 27 0.09 2.32 3.42
N CYS A 28 -0.63 1.85 2.40
CA CYS A 28 -1.23 2.71 1.38
C CYS A 28 -2.72 2.41 1.20
N GLU A 29 -3.52 3.45 1.00
CA GLU A 29 -4.89 3.33 0.54
C GLU A 29 -4.92 3.50 -0.98
N VAL A 30 -5.48 2.52 -1.68
CA VAL A 30 -5.57 2.52 -3.15
C VAL A 30 -7.02 2.40 -3.60
N SER A 31 -7.37 3.18 -4.62
CA SER A 31 -8.68 3.12 -5.26
C SER A 31 -8.79 1.87 -6.13
N LEU A 32 -9.76 1.01 -5.84
CA LEU A 32 -10.09 -0.19 -6.63
C LEU A 32 -10.96 0.11 -7.86
N GLY A 33 -11.28 1.39 -8.11
CA GLY A 33 -12.17 1.81 -9.18
C GLY A 33 -13.63 1.44 -8.91
N SER A 34 -14.38 1.17 -9.98
CA SER A 34 -15.79 0.83 -9.94
C SER A 34 -15.97 -0.63 -9.53
N VAL A 35 -16.32 -0.88 -8.28
CA VAL A 35 -16.75 -2.22 -7.84
C VAL A 35 -18.21 -2.42 -8.23
N ARG A 36 -18.46 -3.41 -9.10
CA ARG A 36 -19.84 -3.85 -9.40
C ARG A 36 -20.24 -4.90 -8.34
N PRO A 37 -21.51 -4.89 -7.88
CA PRO A 37 -22.03 -5.94 -7.02
C PRO A 37 -21.90 -7.33 -7.64
#